data_AF-A0A3M3WW90-F1
#
_entry.id   AF-A0A3M3WW90-F1
#
_cell.length_a   1.000
_cell.length_b   1.000
_cell.length_c   1.000
_cell.angle_alpha   90.00
_cell.angle_beta   90.00
_cell.angle_gamma   90.00
#
_symmetry.space_group_name_H-M   'P 1'
#
loop_
_entity.id
_entity.type
_entity.pdbx_description
1 polymer ?
#
loop_
_entity_poly.entity_id
_entity_poly.type
_entity_poly.pdbx_seq_one_letter_code
_entity_poly.pdbx_strand_id
1 'polypeptide(L)'
;VQLQPLVDALREAVLAQQVVHADETPVQMLAPGEKKTHRAYVWAYCTTPFSALKAVVYDFSPSRAGEHARNFLGTWNGKLVCDDFAG
;
A
#
# COMPACT_ATOMS: atom_id res chain seq x y z
N VAL A 1 -6.28 -2.22 -18.66
CA VAL A 1 -5.08 -2.67 -17.91
C VAL A 1 -5.20 -4.17 -17.71
N GLN A 2 -4.28 -4.99 -18.25
CA GLN A 2 -4.41 -6.46 -18.20
C GLN A 2 -4.12 -7.06 -16.81
N LEU A 3 -3.35 -6.37 -15.98
CA LEU A 3 -2.95 -6.85 -14.64
C LEU A 3 -3.86 -6.37 -13.50
N GLN A 4 -4.80 -5.45 -13.77
CA GLN A 4 -5.70 -4.92 -12.74
C GLN A 4 -6.48 -6.02 -12.02
N PRO A 5 -7.06 -7.03 -12.71
CA PRO A 5 -7.78 -8.10 -12.03
C PRO A 5 -6.94 -8.90 -11.03
N LEU A 6 -5.63 -9.05 -11.29
CA LEU A 6 -4.71 -9.72 -10.38
C LEU A 6 -4.44 -8.87 -9.13
N VAL A 7 -4.25 -7.55 -9.32
CA VAL A 7 -4.08 -6.61 -8.21
C VAL A 7 -5.32 -6.60 -7.32
N ASP A 8 -6.50 -6.58 -7.93
CA ASP A 8 -7.78 -6.59 -7.21
C ASP A 8 -7.93 -7.89 -6.39
N ALA A 9 -7.65 -9.05 -6.99
CA ALA A 9 -7.70 -10.34 -6.31
C ALA A 9 -6.67 -10.45 -5.16
N LEU A 10 -5.46 -9.93 -5.35
CA LEU A 10 -4.45 -9.90 -4.28
C LEU A 10 -4.87 -8.95 -3.15
N ARG A 11 -5.48 -7.80 -3.48
CA ARG A 11 -6.03 -6.88 -2.48
C ARG A 11 -7.13 -7.55 -1.66
N GLU A 12 -8.05 -8.26 -2.30
CA GLU A 12 -9.07 -9.04 -1.59
C GLU A 12 -8.45 -10.07 -0.65
N ALA A 13 -7.42 -10.80 -1.11
CA ALA A 13 -6.74 -11.80 -0.28
C ALA A 13 -6.00 -11.18 0.93
N VAL A 14 -5.38 -10.01 0.76
CA VAL A 14 -4.76 -9.25 1.85
C VAL A 14 -5.81 -8.76 2.85
N LEU A 15 -6.90 -8.15 2.37
CA LEU A 15 -7.97 -7.61 3.22
C LEU A 15 -8.85 -8.71 3.85
N ALA A 16 -8.78 -9.95 3.37
CA ALA A 16 -9.40 -11.08 4.06
C ALA A 16 -8.66 -11.47 5.37
N GLN A 17 -7.43 -11.00 5.58
CA GLN A 17 -6.67 -11.29 6.80
C GLN A 17 -7.13 -10.40 7.97
N GLN A 18 -7.06 -10.94 9.19
CA GLN A 18 -7.30 -10.18 10.43
C GLN A 18 -6.15 -9.24 10.78
N VAL A 19 -4.95 -9.52 10.28
CA VAL A 19 -3.74 -8.73 10.50
C VAL A 19 -3.11 -8.43 9.14
N VAL A 20 -2.84 -7.16 8.89
CA VAL A 20 -2.16 -6.68 7.68
C VAL A 20 -0.93 -5.90 8.11
N HIS A 21 0.20 -6.16 7.45
CA HIS A 21 1.41 -5.35 7.61
C HIS A 21 1.42 -4.30 6.50
N ALA A 22 1.72 -3.06 6.87
CA ALA A 22 1.85 -1.94 5.94
C ALA A 22 3.17 -1.21 6.20
N ASP A 23 3.81 -0.81 5.11
CA ASP A 23 5.03 0.02 5.13
C ASP A 23 4.99 0.99 3.95
N GLU A 24 5.47 2.22 4.14
CA GLU A 24 5.66 3.17 3.06
C GLU A 24 7.13 3.52 2.85
N THR A 25 7.60 3.31 1.63
CA THR A 25 8.97 3.66 1.25
C THR A 25 8.96 4.93 0.39
N PRO A 26 9.68 6.01 0.77
CA PRO A 26 9.79 7.20 -0.05
C PRO A 26 10.62 6.92 -1.31
N VAL A 27 10.14 7.40 -2.47
CA VAL A 27 10.82 7.28 -3.76
C VAL A 27 10.98 8.64 -4.42
N GLN A 28 12.07 8.82 -5.15
CA GLN A 28 12.27 10.04 -5.95
C GLN A 28 11.54 9.90 -7.29
N MET A 29 10.54 10.75 -7.52
CA MET A 29 9.81 10.83 -8.76
C MET A 29 10.28 12.05 -9.56
N LEU A 30 10.53 11.87 -10.85
CA LEU A 30 10.72 12.99 -11.75
C LEU A 30 9.38 13.71 -11.91
N ALA A 31 9.37 15.03 -11.72
CA ALA A 31 8.23 15.89 -12.03
C ALA A 31 8.56 16.68 -13.31
N PRO A 32 8.22 16.17 -14.51
CA PRO A 32 8.54 16.82 -15.76
C PRO A 32 7.83 18.18 -15.83
N GLY A 33 8.59 19.25 -15.92
CA GLY A 33 8.07 20.63 -15.92
C GLY A 33 8.58 21.50 -14.77
N GLU A 34 8.94 20.90 -13.62
CA GLU A 34 9.32 21.67 -12.42
C GLU A 34 10.83 21.71 -12.12
N LYS A 35 11.65 21.01 -12.92
CA LYS A 35 13.12 20.87 -12.74
C LYS A 35 13.55 20.40 -11.33
N LYS A 36 12.63 19.82 -10.56
CA LYS A 36 12.85 19.29 -9.20
C LYS A 36 12.40 17.84 -9.13
N THR A 37 13.06 17.07 -8.26
CA THR A 37 12.57 15.75 -7.88
C THR A 37 11.48 15.90 -6.83
N HIS A 38 10.35 15.24 -7.07
CA HIS A 38 9.22 15.21 -6.16
C HIS A 38 9.29 13.95 -5.31
N ARG A 39 9.05 14.06 -4.00
CA ARG A 39 9.07 12.90 -3.09
C ARG A 39 7.71 12.20 -3.12
N ALA A 40 7.66 11.06 -3.79
CA ALA A 40 6.51 10.17 -3.80
C ALA A 40 6.73 9.00 -2.84
N TYR A 41 5.73 8.13 -2.71
CA TYR A 41 5.72 7.02 -1.76
C TYR A 41 5.17 5.78 -2.45
N VAL A 42 5.80 4.65 -2.17
CA VAL A 42 5.25 3.33 -2.51
C VAL A 42 4.83 2.68 -1.20
N TRP A 43 3.54 2.40 -1.10
CA TRP A 43 2.94 1.65 -0.02
C TRP A 43 3.01 0.16 -0.34
N ALA A 44 3.37 -0.66 0.63
CA ALA A 44 3.31 -2.10 0.56
C ALA A 44 2.33 -2.62 1.60
N TYR A 45 1.30 -3.35 1.17
CA TYR A 45 0.36 -4.05 2.05
C TYR A 45 0.54 -5.55 1.89
N CYS A 46 0.83 -6.25 2.97
CA CYS A 46 1.09 -7.68 2.89
C CYS A 46 0.42 -8.51 3.98
N THR A 47 0.18 -9.77 3.63
CA THR A 47 -0.24 -10.81 4.55
C THR A 47 0.87 -11.14 5.55
N THR A 48 0.51 -11.62 6.74
CA THR A 48 1.52 -12.04 7.73
C THR A 48 2.34 -13.25 7.28
N PRO A 49 3.51 -13.49 7.88
CA PRO A 49 4.29 -14.72 7.67
C PRO A 49 3.55 -16.02 8.00
N PHE A 50 2.40 -15.95 8.66
CA PHE A 50 1.57 -17.12 9.01
C PHE A 50 0.46 -17.40 7.99
N SER A 51 0.18 -16.50 7.04
CA SER A 51 -0.84 -16.74 6.01
C SER A 51 -0.39 -17.81 5.01
N ALA A 52 -1.31 -18.67 4.56
CA ALA A 52 -1.00 -19.70 3.56
C ALA A 52 -0.58 -19.08 2.21
N LEU A 53 -1.21 -17.96 1.85
CA LEU A 53 -0.85 -17.18 0.66
C LEU A 53 0.07 -16.03 1.07
N LYS A 54 1.23 -15.91 0.40
CA LYS A 54 2.14 -14.77 0.55
C LYS A 54 1.78 -13.71 -0.47
N ALA A 55 0.88 -12.80 -0.10
CA ALA A 55 0.44 -11.72 -0.98
C ALA A 55 1.01 -10.38 -0.54
N VAL A 56 1.40 -9.58 -1.53
CA VAL A 56 1.83 -8.19 -1.37
C VAL A 56 1.14 -7.38 -2.47
N VAL A 57 0.57 -6.24 -2.10
CA VAL A 57 0.06 -5.24 -3.05
C VAL A 57 0.83 -3.95 -2.84
N TYR A 58 1.35 -3.41 -3.95
CA TYR A 58 2.02 -2.12 -3.95
C TYR A 58 1.07 -1.05 -4.47
N ASP A 59 0.97 0.05 -3.74
CA ASP A 59 0.19 1.22 -4.14
C ASP A 59 1.10 2.45 -4.21
N PHE A 60 1.05 3.16 -5.34
CA PHE A 60 1.90 4.33 -5.57
C PHE A 60 1.12 5.59 -5.25
N SER A 61 1.73 6.46 -4.44
CA SER A 61 1.14 7.73 -4.08
C SER A 61 2.10 8.90 -4.24
N PRO A 62 1.64 10.05 -4.79
CA PRO A 62 2.41 11.29 -4.78
C PRO A 62 2.44 11.96 -3.40
N SER A 63 1.85 11.41 -2.33
CA SER A 63 1.95 12.03 -1.00
C SER A 63 1.93 11.02 0.14
N ARG A 64 2.43 11.41 1.32
CA ARG A 64 2.44 10.55 2.52
C ARG A 64 1.12 10.61 3.29
N ALA A 65 0.05 11.11 2.69
CA ALA A 65 -1.20 11.33 3.41
C ALA A 65 -1.83 9.99 3.82
N GLY A 66 -2.33 9.86 5.05
CA GLY A 66 -3.07 8.67 5.49
C GLY A 66 -4.37 8.41 4.73
N GLU A 67 -4.78 9.30 3.84
CA GLU A 67 -5.84 9.05 2.88
C GLU A 67 -5.54 7.87 1.96
N HIS A 68 -4.29 7.68 1.52
CA HIS A 68 -3.93 6.57 0.64
C HIS A 68 -4.12 5.22 1.33
N ALA A 69 -3.65 5.11 2.57
CA ALA A 69 -3.90 3.94 3.39
C ALA A 69 -5.40 3.73 3.68
N ARG A 70 -6.15 4.79 3.97
CA ARG A 70 -7.61 4.70 4.16
C ARG A 70 -8.34 4.23 2.90
N ASN A 71 -7.96 4.71 1.73
CA ASN A 71 -8.55 4.30 0.46
C ASN A 71 -8.24 2.83 0.14
N PHE A 72 -7.01 2.39 0.40
CA PHE A 72 -6.62 0.99 0.22
C PHE A 72 -7.39 0.05 1.15
N LEU A 73 -7.41 0.35 2.45
CA LEU A 73 -8.04 -0.48 3.48
C LEU A 73 -9.58 -0.44 3.41
N GLY A 74 -10.15 0.70 2.99
CA GLY A 74 -11.59 0.87 2.84
C GLY A 74 -12.35 0.57 4.14
N THR A 75 -13.29 -0.37 4.08
CA THR A 75 -14.10 -0.81 5.23
C THR A 75 -13.50 -1.98 6.00
N TRP A 76 -12.24 -2.34 5.73
CA TRP A 76 -11.56 -3.42 6.43
C TRP A 76 -11.47 -3.13 7.94
N ASN A 77 -11.77 -4.14 8.75
CA ASN A 77 -11.77 -4.05 10.20
C ASN A 77 -10.89 -5.15 10.79
N GLY A 78 -9.61 -4.83 10.99
CA GLY A 78 -8.62 -5.73 11.55
C GLY A 78 -7.52 -4.97 12.29
N LYS A 79 -6.34 -5.59 12.41
CA LYS A 79 -5.17 -5.02 13.08
C LYS A 79 -4.08 -4.66 12.07
N LEU A 80 -3.78 -3.38 11.97
CA LEU A 80 -2.70 -2.88 11.12
C LEU A 80 -1.39 -2.89 11.90
N VAL A 81 -0.34 -3.48 11.33
CA VAL A 81 1.04 -3.38 11.83
C VAL A 81 1.80 -2.46 10.88
N CYS A 82 2.38 -1.38 11.41
CA CYS A 82 3.14 -0.40 10.65
C CYS A 82 4.29 0.14 11.52
N ASP A 83 5.39 0.59 10.90
CA ASP A 83 6.66 0.78 11.60
C ASP A 83 6.85 2.16 12.25
N ASP A 84 6.27 3.23 11.72
CA ASP A 84 6.06 4.52 12.41
C ASP A 84 5.16 5.46 11.57
N PHE A 85 4.01 4.95 11.12
CA PHE A 85 3.04 5.73 10.36
C PHE A 85 1.98 6.36 11.28
N ALA A 86 2.02 7.70 11.42
CA ALA A 86 1.12 8.45 12.31
C ALA A 86 -0.29 8.74 11.72
N GLY A 87 -0.49 8.57 10.40
CA GLY A 87 -1.76 8.93 9.73
C GLY A 87 -1.83 10.36 9.25
#